data_AF-A0A8J8MAX2-F1
#
_entry.id   AF-A0A8J8MAX2-F1
#
_cell.length_a   1.000
_cell.length_b   1.000
_cell.length_c   1.000
_cell.angle_alpha   90.00
_cell.angle_beta   90.00
_cell.angle_gamma   90.00
#
_symmetry.space_group_name_H-M   'P 1'
#
loop_
_entity.id
_entity.type
_entity.pdbx_description
1 polymer ?
#
loop_
_entity_poly.entity_id
_entity_poly.type
_entity_poly.pdbx_seq_one_letter_code
_entity_poly.pdbx_strand_id
1 'polypeptide(L)'
;MNSVIWKLDKTIDEIYDLLEKTRCIESDHNNPSVNLTYEWKNKNKQKISNYDCVTAMACLDKFTGFKVNTSYSHALFLEYNNSTYCNIIGVKGVEARIRTKLMEKGKYSPWGKLMFKNIDGYTFEKDFFYWLLSKKGEKIGSNNITILDISEFQCNTDRNADNYSGVSRYGNIDNKPPLQALISAYEDISSLQMHIKKNNNQYVFRLDNDGRVDIKLESCGEFATQNPQQLSIFEAVIHIYYTIIPLLRQQYNKDMQNRWKV
;
A
#
# COMPACT_ATOMS: atom_id res chain seq x y z
N MET A 1 -3.73 -2.97 -8.98
CA MET A 1 -2.76 -3.90 -8.35
C MET A 1 -2.72 -3.55 -6.88
N ASN A 2 -3.02 -4.50 -6.00
CA ASN A 2 -3.12 -4.20 -4.58
C ASN A 2 -1.74 -4.24 -3.94
N SER A 3 -1.51 -3.34 -2.99
CA SER A 3 -0.35 -3.35 -2.13
C SER A 3 -0.79 -3.12 -0.69
N VAL A 4 -0.18 -3.83 0.23
CA VAL A 4 -0.37 -3.68 1.67
C VAL A 4 0.98 -3.57 2.34
N ILE A 5 1.10 -2.59 3.23
CA ILE A 5 2.30 -2.36 4.01
C ILE A 5 2.23 -3.10 5.34
N TRP A 6 3.35 -3.72 5.73
CA TRP A 6 3.59 -4.28 7.05
C TRP A 6 4.84 -3.63 7.66
N LYS A 7 4.89 -3.53 8.99
CA LYS A 7 6.09 -3.10 9.72
C LYS A 7 6.73 -4.28 10.45
N LEU A 8 8.05 -4.36 10.38
CA LEU A 8 8.87 -5.45 10.90
C LEU A 8 9.77 -4.96 12.04
N ASP A 9 10.06 -5.86 12.97
CA ASP A 9 10.98 -5.66 14.09
C ASP A 9 12.36 -6.29 13.79
N LYS A 10 12.88 -5.94 12.60
CA LYS A 10 14.13 -6.41 12.01
C LYS A 10 14.73 -5.27 11.20
N THR A 11 16.06 -5.13 11.17
CA THR A 11 16.72 -4.21 10.24
C THR A 11 16.69 -4.76 8.81
N ILE A 12 16.93 -3.90 7.82
CA ILE A 12 17.00 -4.35 6.42
C ILE A 12 18.15 -5.34 6.19
N ASP A 13 19.25 -5.21 6.95
CA ASP A 13 20.38 -6.13 6.91
C ASP A 13 20.03 -7.48 7.51
N GLU A 14 19.34 -7.51 8.66
CA GLU A 14 18.86 -8.78 9.23
C GLU A 14 17.89 -9.48 8.28
N ILE A 15 17.02 -8.73 7.60
CA ILE A 15 16.14 -9.30 6.57
C ILE A 15 16.95 -9.87 5.42
N TYR A 16 17.94 -9.12 4.92
CA TYR A 16 18.80 -9.59 3.85
C TYR A 16 19.53 -10.90 4.23
N ASP A 17 20.10 -10.96 5.43
CA ASP A 17 20.73 -12.16 5.99
C ASP A 17 19.75 -13.33 6.13
N LEU A 18 18.53 -13.07 6.60
CA LEU A 18 17.47 -14.08 6.70
C LEU A 18 17.09 -14.62 5.33
N LEU A 19 16.95 -13.74 4.35
CA LEU A 19 16.67 -14.10 2.95
C LEU A 19 17.81 -14.93 2.38
N GLU A 20 19.07 -14.57 2.64
CA GLU A 20 20.24 -15.35 2.25
C GLU A 20 20.24 -16.74 2.89
N LYS A 21 20.01 -16.84 4.20
CA LYS A 21 19.99 -18.11 4.96
C LYS A 21 18.82 -19.03 4.58
N THR A 22 17.69 -18.50 4.14
CA THR A 22 16.55 -19.31 3.67
C THR A 22 16.79 -20.01 2.32
N ARG A 23 17.99 -19.93 1.72
CA ARG A 23 18.35 -20.67 0.49
C ARG A 23 18.32 -22.20 0.62
N CYS A 24 18.31 -22.75 1.84
CA CYS A 24 18.54 -24.17 2.06
C CYS A 24 17.47 -24.78 3.00
N ILE A 25 16.34 -25.20 2.44
CA ILE A 25 15.60 -26.33 3.02
C ILE A 25 15.43 -27.32 1.88
N GLU A 26 16.47 -28.15 1.70
CA GLU A 26 16.37 -29.37 0.90
C GLU A 26 15.36 -30.31 1.54
N SER A 27 14.62 -31.00 0.68
CA SER A 27 13.60 -31.97 1.05
C SER A 27 14.17 -33.05 1.97
N ASP A 28 13.66 -33.11 3.20
CA ASP A 28 13.78 -34.33 3.99
C ASP A 28 12.84 -35.36 3.36
N HIS A 29 13.41 -36.35 2.64
CA HIS A 29 12.67 -37.37 1.89
C HIS A 29 11.87 -38.33 2.79
N ASN A 30 12.00 -38.22 4.11
CA ASN A 30 11.41 -39.16 5.07
C ASN A 30 10.17 -38.63 5.81
N ASN A 31 9.68 -37.43 5.50
CA ASN A 31 8.48 -36.90 6.15
C ASN A 31 7.58 -36.11 5.15
N PRO A 32 6.45 -36.67 4.68
CA PRO A 32 5.57 -36.02 3.70
C PRO A 32 4.74 -34.86 4.26
N SER A 33 5.02 -34.39 5.47
CA SER A 33 4.32 -33.25 6.07
C SER A 33 4.94 -31.91 5.62
N VAL A 34 4.35 -31.33 4.57
CA VAL A 34 4.39 -29.89 4.23
C VAL A 34 5.79 -29.28 4.07
N ASN A 35 6.47 -29.64 2.99
CA ASN A 35 7.66 -28.91 2.54
C ASN A 35 7.26 -27.65 1.77
N LEU A 36 7.44 -26.48 2.40
CA LEU A 36 7.40 -25.19 1.72
C LEU A 36 8.79 -24.91 1.15
N THR A 37 8.94 -25.08 -0.16
CA THR A 37 10.11 -24.58 -0.87
C THR A 37 9.80 -23.15 -1.31
N TYR A 38 10.51 -22.19 -0.72
CA TYR A 38 10.50 -20.80 -1.17
C TYR A 38 11.77 -20.56 -1.97
N GLU A 39 11.63 -20.12 -3.21
CA GLU A 39 12.76 -19.61 -3.98
C GLU A 39 12.65 -18.10 -4.07
N TRP A 40 13.59 -17.42 -3.41
CA TRP A 40 13.73 -15.98 -3.52
C TRP A 40 14.47 -15.66 -4.82
N LYS A 41 13.72 -15.29 -5.85
CA LYS A 41 14.29 -14.81 -7.11
C LYS A 41 14.60 -13.33 -7.00
N ASN A 42 15.81 -12.94 -7.41
CA ASN A 42 16.30 -11.56 -7.48
C ASN A 42 16.52 -10.86 -6.11
N LYS A 43 17.47 -11.34 -5.31
CA LYS A 43 17.89 -10.73 -4.01
C LYS A 43 18.86 -9.57 -4.21
N ASN A 44 18.49 -8.58 -4.99
CA ASN A 44 19.37 -7.43 -5.21
C ASN A 44 19.06 -6.37 -4.17
N LYS A 45 20.06 -6.02 -3.35
CA LYS A 45 20.09 -4.71 -2.72
C LYS A 45 20.20 -3.70 -3.85
N GLN A 46 19.19 -2.86 -3.97
CA GLN A 46 19.18 -1.81 -4.96
C GLN A 46 18.67 -0.54 -4.31
N LYS A 47 19.07 0.59 -4.88
CA LYS A 47 18.52 1.88 -4.51
C LYS A 47 17.39 2.19 -5.48
N ILE A 48 16.15 2.15 -5.02
CA ILE A 48 15.01 2.65 -5.81
C ILE A 48 14.70 4.05 -5.29
N SER A 49 14.86 5.05 -6.16
CA SER A 49 14.75 6.46 -5.78
C SER A 49 15.78 6.81 -4.67
N ASN A 50 15.34 7.39 -3.56
CA ASN A 50 16.21 7.75 -2.43
C ASN A 50 16.22 6.71 -1.29
N TYR A 51 15.68 5.51 -1.53
CA TYR A 51 15.52 4.50 -0.48
C TYR A 51 16.39 3.28 -0.72
N ASP A 52 17.00 2.80 0.35
CA ASP A 52 17.64 1.48 0.35
C ASP A 52 16.55 0.42 0.42
N CYS A 53 16.53 -0.46 -0.57
CA CYS A 53 15.50 -1.48 -0.67
C CYS A 53 16.09 -2.84 -1.04
N VAL A 54 15.44 -3.86 -0.48
CA VAL A 54 15.66 -5.26 -0.82
C VAL A 54 14.37 -5.73 -1.45
N THR A 55 14.42 -5.94 -2.76
CA THR A 55 13.32 -6.60 -3.45
C THR A 55 13.49 -8.10 -3.27
N ALA A 56 12.44 -8.80 -2.86
CA ALA A 56 12.50 -10.24 -2.72
C ALA A 56 11.17 -10.84 -3.20
N MET A 57 11.24 -11.75 -4.18
CA MET A 57 10.05 -12.40 -4.70
C MET A 57 9.84 -13.74 -4.00
N ALA A 58 8.71 -13.94 -3.34
CA ALA A 58 8.38 -15.21 -2.72
C ALA A 58 7.64 -16.12 -3.72
N CYS A 59 8.31 -17.14 -4.27
CA CYS A 59 7.64 -18.26 -4.94
C CYS A 59 7.00 -19.18 -3.89
N LEU A 60 5.66 -19.28 -3.88
CA LEU A 60 4.92 -20.30 -3.13
C LEU A 60 4.57 -21.43 -4.12
N ASP A 61 5.54 -22.29 -4.45
CA ASP A 61 5.39 -23.14 -5.64
C ASP A 61 4.63 -24.45 -5.40
N LYS A 62 4.69 -25.11 -4.24
CA LYS A 62 3.99 -26.41 -4.05
C LYS A 62 3.56 -26.72 -2.62
N PHE A 63 2.27 -26.55 -2.30
CA PHE A 63 1.54 -27.47 -1.41
C PHE A 63 0.01 -27.34 -1.62
N THR A 64 -0.66 -28.48 -1.82
CA THR A 64 -2.12 -28.73 -1.89
C THR A 64 -2.99 -27.61 -2.51
N GLY A 65 -3.06 -27.56 -3.83
CA GLY A 65 -4.20 -27.03 -4.58
C GLY A 65 -4.18 -25.55 -4.99
N PHE A 66 -3.12 -24.78 -4.69
CA PHE A 66 -3.06 -23.36 -5.08
C PHE A 66 -1.70 -22.95 -5.62
N LYS A 67 -1.69 -22.35 -6.82
CA LYS A 67 -0.53 -21.65 -7.41
C LYS A 67 -0.63 -20.16 -7.08
N VAL A 68 0.37 -19.59 -6.41
CA VAL A 68 0.53 -18.13 -6.37
C VAL A 68 1.25 -17.73 -7.65
N ASN A 69 0.64 -16.85 -8.45
CA ASN A 69 1.28 -16.39 -9.67
C ASN A 69 2.44 -15.46 -9.33
N THR A 70 3.65 -15.98 -9.52
CA THR A 70 4.93 -15.33 -9.21
C THR A 70 5.21 -14.14 -10.10
N SER A 71 4.58 -14.07 -11.28
CA SER A 71 4.65 -12.91 -12.16
C SER A 71 3.93 -11.67 -11.62
N TYR A 72 3.10 -11.82 -10.59
CA TYR A 72 2.25 -10.72 -10.09
C TYR A 72 2.27 -10.59 -8.55
N SER A 73 3.10 -11.36 -7.84
CA SER A 73 3.15 -11.34 -6.37
C SER A 73 4.57 -11.08 -5.89
N HIS A 74 4.80 -9.96 -5.21
CA HIS A 74 6.11 -9.51 -4.77
C HIS A 74 6.10 -9.06 -3.30
N ALA A 75 7.22 -9.26 -2.61
CA ALA A 75 7.48 -8.66 -1.31
C ALA A 75 8.62 -7.64 -1.44
N LEU A 76 8.34 -6.38 -1.14
CA LEU A 76 9.34 -5.32 -1.18
C LEU A 76 9.69 -4.91 0.24
N PHE A 77 10.93 -5.18 0.64
CA PHE A 77 11.45 -4.77 1.94
C PHE A 77 12.20 -3.45 1.79
N LEU A 78 11.94 -2.51 2.69
CA LEU A 78 12.50 -1.16 2.62
C LEU A 78 12.69 -0.60 4.02
N GLU A 79 13.77 0.15 4.21
CA GLU A 79 14.02 0.91 5.44
C GLU A 79 13.55 2.36 5.28
N TYR A 80 12.74 2.83 6.23
CA TYR A 80 12.20 4.17 6.27
C TYR A 80 12.07 4.65 7.72
N ASN A 81 12.59 5.84 8.03
CA ASN A 81 12.57 6.43 9.38
C ASN A 81 13.00 5.43 10.49
N ASN A 82 14.16 4.77 10.29
CA ASN A 82 14.71 3.77 11.22
C ASN A 82 13.76 2.60 11.53
N SER A 83 12.86 2.29 10.60
CA SER A 83 11.93 1.16 10.69
C SER A 83 11.95 0.41 9.38
N THR A 84 11.83 -0.91 9.44
CA THR A 84 11.76 -1.73 8.25
C THR A 84 10.33 -2.10 7.94
N TYR A 85 9.97 -1.94 6.68
CA TYR A 85 8.65 -2.20 6.16
C TYR A 85 8.70 -3.26 5.07
N CYS A 86 7.61 -4.02 4.94
CA CYS A 86 7.40 -4.98 3.87
C CYS A 86 6.11 -4.61 3.13
N ASN A 87 6.22 -4.26 1.86
CA ASN A 87 5.06 -4.09 0.99
C ASN A 87 4.80 -5.40 0.25
N ILE A 88 3.65 -6.00 0.52
CA ILE A 88 3.17 -7.12 -0.28
C ILE A 88 2.39 -6.56 -1.45
N ILE A 89 2.85 -6.83 -2.66
CA ILE A 89 2.25 -6.37 -3.91
C ILE A 89 1.64 -7.59 -4.60
N GLY A 90 0.37 -7.52 -4.96
CA GLY A 90 -0.29 -8.55 -5.76
C GLY A 90 -1.80 -8.51 -5.69
N VAL A 91 -2.43 -9.69 -5.70
CA VAL A 91 -3.89 -9.83 -5.65
C VAL A 91 -4.37 -9.80 -4.19
N LYS A 92 -5.45 -9.08 -3.88
CA LYS A 92 -5.99 -8.92 -2.51
C LYS A 92 -6.13 -10.24 -1.74
N GLY A 93 -6.52 -11.33 -2.41
CA GLY A 93 -6.72 -12.65 -1.80
C GLY A 93 -5.45 -13.40 -1.38
N VAL A 94 -4.25 -12.95 -1.76
CA VAL A 94 -3.00 -13.66 -1.42
C VAL A 94 -2.34 -13.14 -0.14
N GLU A 95 -2.68 -11.94 0.33
CA GLU A 95 -2.06 -11.31 1.51
C GLU A 95 -2.05 -12.23 2.75
N ALA A 96 -3.24 -12.68 3.18
CA ALA A 96 -3.37 -13.46 4.41
C ALA A 96 -2.53 -14.75 4.36
N ARG A 97 -2.45 -15.36 3.18
CA ARG A 97 -1.67 -16.58 2.94
C ARG A 97 -0.17 -16.29 2.96
N ILE A 98 0.25 -15.22 2.29
CA ILE A 98 1.64 -14.72 2.32
C ILE A 98 2.04 -14.45 3.78
N ARG A 99 1.20 -13.77 4.56
CA ARG A 99 1.46 -13.49 5.98
C ARG A 99 1.61 -14.78 6.78
N THR A 100 0.60 -15.64 6.75
CA THR A 100 0.60 -16.85 7.58
C THR A 100 1.73 -17.80 7.20
N LYS A 101 2.08 -17.89 5.91
CA LYS A 101 3.09 -18.84 5.44
C LYS A 101 4.51 -18.30 5.53
N LEU A 102 4.74 -17.03 5.16
CA LEU A 102 6.09 -16.45 5.21
C LEU A 102 6.43 -15.98 6.62
N MET A 103 5.51 -15.29 7.29
CA MET A 103 5.82 -14.51 8.50
C MET A 103 5.32 -15.14 9.80
N GLU A 104 4.34 -16.03 9.78
CA GLU A 104 3.77 -16.65 11.00
C GLU A 104 4.16 -18.14 11.09
N LYS A 105 5.44 -18.44 11.32
CA LYS A 105 5.88 -19.81 11.62
C LYS A 105 6.02 -20.02 13.13
N GLY A 106 4.94 -20.46 13.79
CA GLY A 106 4.97 -20.96 15.18
C GLY A 106 5.30 -19.92 16.26
N LYS A 107 5.73 -20.40 17.45
CA LYS A 107 6.00 -19.58 18.66
C LYS A 107 7.18 -18.60 18.52
N TYR A 108 8.05 -18.76 17.52
CA TYR A 108 9.23 -17.92 17.29
C TYR A 108 9.40 -17.67 15.78
N SER A 109 8.82 -16.58 15.28
CA SER A 109 9.01 -16.19 13.89
C SER A 109 10.40 -15.61 13.68
N PRO A 110 11.18 -16.08 12.68
CA PRO A 110 12.50 -15.51 12.37
C PRO A 110 12.41 -14.05 11.94
N TRP A 111 11.23 -13.57 11.56
CA TRP A 111 10.95 -12.21 11.10
C TRP A 111 10.69 -11.20 12.23
N GLY A 112 10.73 -11.65 13.49
CA GLY A 112 10.40 -10.81 14.64
C GLY A 112 8.90 -10.50 14.74
N LYS A 113 8.55 -9.42 15.46
CA LYS A 113 7.17 -8.96 15.59
C LYS A 113 6.69 -8.32 14.28
N LEU A 114 5.66 -8.90 13.69
CA LEU A 114 4.98 -8.36 12.51
C LEU A 114 3.80 -7.48 12.92
N MET A 115 3.78 -6.23 12.47
CA MET A 115 2.61 -5.35 12.56
C MET A 115 1.98 -5.21 11.17
N PHE A 116 0.76 -5.73 11.02
CA PHE A 116 0.03 -5.75 9.74
C PHE A 116 -1.38 -5.12 9.84
N LYS A 117 -1.73 -4.62 11.03
CA LYS A 117 -2.97 -3.89 11.32
C LYS A 117 -2.61 -2.67 12.15
N ASN A 118 -3.39 -1.60 11.99
CA ASN A 118 -3.25 -0.36 12.76
C ASN A 118 -1.80 0.16 12.78
N ILE A 119 -1.14 0.10 11.62
CA ILE A 119 0.25 0.53 11.50
C ILE A 119 0.26 2.05 11.64
N ASP A 120 0.96 2.54 12.66
CA ASP A 120 1.09 3.97 12.87
C ASP A 120 1.69 4.65 11.64
N GLY A 121 1.17 5.83 11.30
CA GLY A 121 1.44 6.50 10.02
C GLY A 121 0.55 6.06 8.86
N TYR A 122 -0.06 4.87 8.91
CA TYR A 122 -0.81 4.26 7.79
C TYR A 122 -2.25 3.86 8.15
N THR A 123 -2.75 4.26 9.31
CA THR A 123 -4.18 4.19 9.64
C THR A 123 -4.78 5.58 9.58
N PHE A 124 -5.94 5.70 8.93
CA PHE A 124 -6.59 6.96 8.60
C PHE A 124 -8.01 7.01 9.15
N GLU A 125 -8.31 8.12 9.81
CA GLU A 125 -9.63 8.41 10.34
C GLU A 125 -10.49 9.07 9.26
N LYS A 126 -11.82 9.08 9.46
CA LYS A 126 -12.76 9.68 8.50
C LYS A 126 -12.46 11.14 8.18
N ASP A 127 -12.01 11.90 9.16
CA ASP A 127 -11.65 13.31 9.00
C ASP A 127 -10.50 13.52 8.02
N PHE A 128 -9.59 12.55 7.93
CA PHE A 128 -8.54 12.57 6.92
C PHE A 128 -9.13 12.48 5.50
N PHE A 129 -10.11 11.60 5.29
CA PHE A 129 -10.79 11.46 4.00
C PHE A 129 -11.64 12.69 3.64
N TYR A 130 -12.35 13.28 4.60
CA TYR A 130 -13.04 14.55 4.39
C TYR A 130 -12.09 15.70 4.08
N TRP A 131 -10.94 15.75 4.77
CA TRP A 131 -9.90 16.71 4.45
C TRP A 131 -9.39 16.52 3.01
N LEU A 132 -9.10 15.29 2.57
CA LEU A 132 -8.69 15.00 1.19
C LEU A 132 -9.72 15.50 0.17
N LEU A 133 -11.02 15.24 0.40
CA LEU A 133 -12.11 15.76 -0.43
C LEU A 133 -12.08 17.29 -0.50
N SER A 134 -11.88 17.96 0.63
CA SER A 134 -11.80 19.43 0.69
C SER A 134 -10.57 20.01 -0.02
N LYS A 135 -9.51 19.21 -0.23
CA LYS A 135 -8.23 19.63 -0.84
C LYS A 135 -8.12 19.34 -2.33
N LYS A 136 -9.20 18.88 -2.95
CA LYS A 136 -9.25 18.66 -4.38
C LYS A 136 -8.97 19.95 -5.16
N GLY A 137 -8.11 19.86 -6.18
CA GLY A 137 -7.67 20.98 -7.00
C GLY A 137 -6.64 21.89 -6.31
N GLU A 138 -6.41 21.75 -5.00
CA GLU A 138 -5.44 22.56 -4.26
C GLU A 138 -4.03 21.97 -4.37
N LYS A 139 -3.03 22.86 -4.30
CA LYS A 139 -1.64 22.48 -4.07
C LYS A 139 -1.42 22.26 -2.58
N ILE A 140 -0.95 21.08 -2.23
CA ILE A 140 -0.75 20.64 -0.85
C ILE A 140 0.74 20.70 -0.51
N GLY A 141 1.07 21.58 0.45
CA GLY A 141 2.42 21.76 0.98
C GLY A 141 3.41 22.35 -0.04
N SER A 142 4.68 22.42 0.36
CA SER A 142 5.79 22.92 -0.48
C SER A 142 6.22 21.96 -1.60
N ASN A 143 5.73 20.72 -1.57
CA ASN A 143 6.24 19.62 -2.39
C ASN A 143 5.45 19.38 -3.69
N ASN A 144 4.67 20.37 -4.13
CA ASN A 144 3.90 20.33 -5.38
C ASN A 144 3.04 19.06 -5.55
N ILE A 145 2.39 18.63 -4.46
CA ILE A 145 1.34 17.61 -4.56
C ILE A 145 0.03 18.31 -4.89
N THR A 146 -0.70 17.79 -5.87
CA THR A 146 -2.04 18.27 -6.22
C THR A 146 -2.95 17.08 -6.36
N ILE A 147 -4.08 17.11 -5.65
CA ILE A 147 -5.16 16.15 -5.85
C ILE A 147 -5.94 16.63 -7.09
N LEU A 148 -5.66 16.04 -8.24
CA LEU A 148 -6.31 16.40 -9.50
C LEU A 148 -7.80 16.04 -9.47
N ASP A 149 -8.11 14.83 -9.01
CA ASP A 149 -9.47 14.36 -8.92
C ASP A 149 -9.63 13.29 -7.84
N ILE A 150 -10.88 13.09 -7.42
CA ILE A 150 -11.33 11.97 -6.62
C ILE A 150 -12.47 11.33 -7.39
N SER A 151 -12.26 10.09 -7.81
CA SER A 151 -13.10 9.43 -8.80
C SER A 151 -14.00 8.36 -8.20
N GLU A 152 -13.61 7.79 -7.04
CA GLU A 152 -14.35 6.73 -6.37
C GLU A 152 -14.26 6.90 -4.85
N PHE A 153 -15.31 6.47 -4.13
CA PHE A 153 -15.28 6.35 -2.68
C PHE A 153 -16.00 5.07 -2.24
N GLN A 154 -15.64 4.58 -1.06
CA GLN A 154 -16.37 3.54 -0.35
C GLN A 154 -16.66 4.01 1.09
N CYS A 155 -17.82 3.63 1.61
CA CYS A 155 -18.25 3.90 2.98
C CYS A 155 -18.77 2.62 3.61
N ASN A 156 -18.49 2.47 4.90
CA ASN A 156 -19.18 1.49 5.73
C ASN A 156 -20.28 2.26 6.47
N THR A 157 -21.53 1.86 6.31
CA THR A 157 -22.63 2.47 7.08
C THR A 157 -22.69 1.86 8.47
N ASP A 158 -23.20 2.60 9.46
CA ASP A 158 -23.33 2.17 10.87
C ASP A 158 -24.02 0.81 11.08
N ARG A 159 -24.78 0.34 10.08
CA ARG A 159 -25.44 -0.97 10.14
C ARG A 159 -24.57 -2.15 9.69
N ASN A 160 -23.34 -1.92 9.22
CA ASN A 160 -22.40 -2.93 8.67
C ASN A 160 -23.01 -3.89 7.63
N ALA A 161 -24.23 -3.63 7.17
CA ALA A 161 -25.00 -4.48 6.27
C ALA A 161 -24.88 -4.00 4.82
N ASP A 162 -24.70 -2.69 4.63
CA ASP A 162 -24.64 -2.05 3.32
C ASP A 162 -23.31 -1.31 3.16
N ASN A 163 -22.47 -1.83 2.26
CA ASN A 163 -21.32 -1.10 1.73
C ASN A 163 -21.82 -0.17 0.64
N TYR A 164 -21.67 1.14 0.82
CA TYR A 164 -22.00 2.10 -0.23
C TYR A 164 -20.73 2.46 -1.01
N SER A 165 -20.79 2.42 -2.33
CA SER A 165 -19.69 2.86 -3.19
C SER A 165 -20.20 3.75 -4.32
N GLY A 166 -19.48 4.83 -4.59
CA GLY A 166 -19.72 5.69 -5.74
C GLY A 166 -18.54 5.66 -6.70
N VAL A 167 -18.81 5.60 -8.00
CA VAL A 167 -17.81 5.73 -9.08
C VAL A 167 -18.27 6.83 -10.03
N SER A 168 -17.39 7.79 -10.32
CA SER A 168 -17.62 8.74 -11.41
C SER A 168 -17.02 8.21 -12.71
N ARG A 169 -17.87 7.96 -13.72
CA ARG A 169 -17.45 7.57 -15.08
C ARG A 169 -16.81 8.71 -15.89
N TYR A 170 -16.99 9.97 -15.45
CA TYR A 170 -16.59 11.17 -16.21
C TYR A 170 -15.77 12.17 -15.37
N GLY A 171 -15.10 11.68 -14.33
CA GLY A 171 -14.39 12.54 -13.37
C GLY A 171 -15.33 13.30 -12.44
N ASN A 172 -14.78 13.75 -11.31
CA ASN A 172 -15.43 14.48 -10.24
C ASN A 172 -16.62 13.78 -9.54
N ILE A 173 -16.36 13.26 -8.34
CA ILE A 173 -17.38 12.65 -7.48
C ILE A 173 -18.22 13.65 -6.67
N ASP A 174 -17.82 14.92 -6.59
CA ASP A 174 -18.41 15.96 -5.72
C ASP A 174 -19.87 16.26 -6.08
N ASN A 175 -20.24 16.04 -7.35
CA ASN A 175 -21.60 16.21 -7.86
C ASN A 175 -22.47 14.95 -7.72
N LYS A 176 -21.96 13.87 -7.11
CA LYS A 176 -22.74 12.65 -6.90
C LYS A 176 -23.61 12.85 -5.65
N PRO A 177 -24.96 12.82 -5.77
CA PRO A 177 -25.86 12.92 -4.62
C PRO A 177 -25.50 11.97 -3.46
N PRO A 178 -25.03 10.74 -3.72
CA PRO A 178 -24.60 9.86 -2.64
C PRO A 178 -23.42 10.36 -1.82
N LEU A 179 -22.43 10.99 -2.45
CA LEU A 179 -21.31 11.57 -1.70
C LEU A 179 -21.79 12.75 -0.86
N GLN A 180 -22.68 13.59 -1.41
CA GLN A 180 -23.24 14.73 -0.67
C GLN A 180 -24.08 14.27 0.52
N ALA A 181 -24.86 13.19 0.37
CA ALA A 181 -25.60 12.57 1.46
C ALA A 181 -24.65 12.03 2.54
N LEU A 182 -23.56 11.36 2.17
CA LEU A 182 -22.58 10.84 3.11
C LEU A 182 -21.80 11.94 3.84
N ILE A 183 -21.45 13.02 3.15
CA ILE A 183 -20.85 14.21 3.77
C ILE A 183 -21.83 14.84 4.76
N SER A 184 -23.11 14.95 4.39
CA SER A 184 -24.15 15.53 5.24
C SER A 184 -24.47 14.68 6.46
N ALA A 185 -24.43 13.35 6.32
CA ALA A 185 -24.61 12.39 7.40
C ALA A 185 -23.34 12.13 8.22
N TYR A 186 -22.19 12.65 7.77
CA TYR A 186 -20.89 12.50 8.43
C TYR A 186 -20.47 11.04 8.70
N GLU A 187 -20.76 10.19 7.71
CA GLU A 187 -20.53 8.74 7.70
C GLU A 187 -19.05 8.37 7.52
N ASP A 188 -18.69 7.14 7.92
CA ASP A 188 -17.30 6.69 7.92
C ASP A 188 -16.83 6.26 6.51
N ILE A 189 -16.22 7.20 5.78
CA ILE A 189 -15.54 6.91 4.51
C ILE A 189 -14.39 5.93 4.78
N SER A 190 -14.48 4.76 4.17
CA SER A 190 -13.53 3.65 4.34
C SER A 190 -12.47 3.59 3.24
N SER A 191 -12.72 4.19 2.07
CA SER A 191 -11.69 4.37 1.05
C SER A 191 -11.99 5.51 0.05
N LEU A 192 -10.93 6.06 -0.56
CA LEU A 192 -11.01 7.02 -1.67
C LEU A 192 -10.06 6.64 -2.80
N GLN A 193 -10.51 6.70 -4.05
CA GLN A 193 -9.65 6.67 -5.23
C GLN A 193 -9.29 8.09 -5.67
N MET A 194 -7.98 8.36 -5.65
CA MET A 194 -7.42 9.68 -5.90
C MET A 194 -6.52 9.66 -7.14
N HIS A 195 -6.58 10.77 -7.88
CA HIS A 195 -5.66 11.09 -8.96
C HIS A 195 -4.74 12.19 -8.43
N ILE A 196 -3.48 11.86 -8.18
CA ILE A 196 -2.52 12.77 -7.56
C ILE A 196 -1.44 13.10 -8.59
N LYS A 197 -1.18 14.39 -8.76
CA LYS A 197 0.03 14.88 -9.42
C LYS A 197 1.07 15.20 -8.38
N LYS A 198 2.28 14.68 -8.57
CA LYS A 198 3.47 15.10 -7.82
C LYS A 198 4.60 15.30 -8.79
N ASN A 199 5.17 16.51 -8.80
CA ASN A 199 6.14 16.93 -9.82
C ASN A 199 5.53 16.72 -11.22
N ASN A 200 6.23 15.99 -12.09
CA ASN A 200 5.77 15.65 -13.44
C ASN A 200 5.06 14.28 -13.50
N ASN A 201 4.86 13.59 -12.39
CA ASN A 201 4.23 12.27 -12.39
C ASN A 201 2.80 12.32 -11.87
N GLN A 202 1.94 11.50 -12.48
CA GLN A 202 0.61 11.18 -12.02
C GLN A 202 0.60 9.81 -11.34
N TYR A 203 -0.18 9.72 -10.27
CA TYR A 203 -0.44 8.50 -9.52
C TYR A 203 -1.96 8.35 -9.39
N VAL A 204 -2.48 7.18 -9.75
CA VAL A 204 -3.89 6.84 -9.58
C VAL A 204 -4.00 5.62 -8.68
N PHE A 205 -4.54 5.82 -7.49
CA PHE A 205 -4.68 4.75 -6.51
C PHE A 205 -5.88 4.94 -5.59
N ARG A 206 -6.45 3.84 -5.13
CA ARG A 206 -7.39 3.80 -4.01
C ARG A 206 -6.61 3.64 -2.71
N LEU A 207 -6.92 4.47 -1.72
CA LEU A 207 -6.41 4.37 -0.35
C LEU A 207 -7.55 3.94 0.57
N ASP A 208 -7.36 2.81 1.25
CA ASP A 208 -8.27 2.32 2.28
C ASP A 208 -7.85 2.87 3.66
N ASN A 209 -8.79 2.91 4.61
CA ASN A 209 -8.57 3.45 5.96
C ASN A 209 -7.51 2.70 6.78
N ASP A 210 -7.27 1.42 6.47
CA ASP A 210 -6.23 0.59 7.09
C ASP A 210 -4.88 0.66 6.36
N GLY A 211 -4.76 1.57 5.39
CA GLY A 211 -3.54 1.86 4.67
C GLY A 211 -3.28 0.98 3.47
N ARG A 212 -4.21 0.07 3.10
CA ARG A 212 -4.09 -0.65 1.83
C ARG A 212 -4.22 0.31 0.65
N VAL A 213 -3.48 -0.01 -0.41
CA VAL A 213 -3.45 0.78 -1.64
C VAL A 213 -3.78 -0.11 -2.84
N ASP A 214 -4.73 0.28 -3.69
CA ASP A 214 -4.96 -0.35 -5.00
C ASP A 214 -4.54 0.59 -6.12
N ILE A 215 -3.45 0.25 -6.82
CA ILE A 215 -2.80 1.10 -7.82
C ILE A 215 -3.31 0.76 -9.21
N LYS A 216 -3.82 1.75 -9.94
CA LYS A 216 -4.13 1.65 -11.38
C LYS A 216 -2.86 1.97 -12.18
N LEU A 217 -2.00 0.97 -12.33
CA LEU A 217 -0.63 1.13 -12.84
C LEU A 217 -0.59 1.71 -14.26
N GLU A 218 -1.55 1.34 -15.09
CA GLU A 218 -1.77 1.86 -16.45
C GLU A 218 -2.05 3.37 -16.48
N SER A 219 -2.46 3.94 -15.35
CA SER A 219 -2.74 5.37 -15.19
C SER A 219 -1.66 6.11 -14.39
N CYS A 220 -0.54 5.45 -14.09
CA CYS A 220 0.59 6.01 -13.34
C CYS A 220 1.80 6.21 -14.26
N GLY A 221 2.40 7.40 -14.23
CA GLY A 221 3.48 7.75 -15.16
C GLY A 221 3.71 9.24 -15.27
N GLU A 222 4.50 9.64 -16.24
CA GLU A 222 4.65 11.06 -16.59
C GLU A 222 3.30 11.66 -17.02
N PHE A 223 3.04 12.86 -16.53
CA PHE A 223 1.80 13.59 -16.76
C PHE A 223 1.95 14.55 -17.94
N ALA A 224 1.03 14.46 -18.90
CA ALA A 224 0.87 15.40 -20.01
C ALA A 224 2.13 15.57 -20.89
N THR A 225 2.90 14.48 -21.11
CA THR A 225 3.99 14.43 -22.08
C THR A 225 3.53 13.70 -23.36
N GLN A 226 4.23 13.90 -24.49
CA GLN A 226 3.87 13.27 -25.76
C GLN A 226 4.04 11.75 -25.74
N ASN A 227 4.98 11.24 -24.95
CA ASN A 227 5.26 9.82 -24.74
C ASN A 227 5.40 9.55 -23.24
N PRO A 228 4.30 9.46 -22.48
CA PRO A 228 4.34 9.35 -21.03
C PRO A 228 5.03 8.05 -20.62
N GLN A 229 6.18 8.17 -19.95
CA GLN A 229 6.84 7.01 -19.41
C GLN A 229 6.04 6.46 -18.23
N GLN A 230 5.63 5.21 -18.34
CA GLN A 230 4.91 4.52 -17.27
C GLN A 230 5.86 4.25 -16.10
N LEU A 231 5.37 4.46 -14.88
CA LEU A 231 6.12 4.10 -13.68
C LEU A 231 6.11 2.58 -13.48
N SER A 232 7.21 2.03 -12.98
CA SER A 232 7.17 0.64 -12.50
C SER A 232 6.28 0.53 -11.25
N ILE A 233 5.74 -0.66 -10.99
CA ILE A 233 4.92 -0.86 -9.80
C ILE A 233 5.71 -0.58 -8.51
N PHE A 234 6.99 -0.95 -8.46
CA PHE A 234 7.82 -0.73 -7.27
C PHE A 234 8.03 0.76 -6.99
N GLU A 235 8.31 1.55 -8.03
CA GLU A 235 8.41 3.01 -7.90
C GLU A 235 7.08 3.64 -7.49
N ALA A 236 5.96 3.18 -8.06
CA ALA A 236 4.64 3.68 -7.68
C ALA A 236 4.34 3.39 -6.20
N VAL A 237 4.55 2.14 -5.74
CA VAL A 237 4.37 1.74 -4.33
C VAL A 237 5.26 2.57 -3.42
N ILE A 238 6.54 2.73 -3.74
CA ILE A 238 7.49 3.50 -2.92
C ILE A 238 7.06 4.96 -2.82
N HIS A 239 6.73 5.59 -3.95
CA HIS A 239 6.28 6.97 -3.96
C HIS A 239 4.98 7.15 -3.19
N ILE A 240 4.01 6.23 -3.32
CA ILE A 240 2.74 6.33 -2.62
C ILE A 240 2.94 6.19 -1.10
N TYR A 241 3.56 5.10 -0.64
CA TYR A 241 3.68 4.80 0.79
C TYR A 241 4.68 5.67 1.53
N TYR A 242 5.80 6.03 0.91
CA TYR A 242 6.90 6.68 1.64
C TYR A 242 7.08 8.16 1.27
N THR A 243 6.31 8.66 0.30
CA THR A 243 6.36 10.07 -0.08
C THR A 243 4.99 10.73 -0.06
N ILE A 244 4.02 10.26 -0.85
CA ILE A 244 2.72 10.92 -1.03
C ILE A 244 1.89 10.86 0.25
N ILE A 245 1.65 9.65 0.77
CA ILE A 245 0.84 9.44 1.98
C ILE A 245 1.43 10.20 3.20
N PRO A 246 2.74 10.08 3.51
CA PRO A 246 3.33 10.84 4.62
C PRO A 246 3.19 12.35 4.46
N LEU A 247 3.34 12.89 3.25
CA LEU A 247 3.17 14.32 3.00
C LEU A 247 1.73 14.80 3.17
N LEU A 248 0.76 14.02 2.68
CA LEU A 248 -0.66 14.30 2.89
C LEU A 248 -0.99 14.31 4.39
N ARG A 249 -0.54 13.29 5.14
CA ARG A 249 -0.73 13.19 6.59
C ARG A 249 -0.08 14.35 7.34
N GLN A 250 1.13 14.72 6.96
CA GLN A 250 1.83 15.85 7.57
C GLN A 250 1.05 17.16 7.36
N GLN A 251 0.54 17.40 6.15
CA GLN A 251 -0.23 18.61 5.89
C GLN A 251 -1.59 18.59 6.60
N TYR A 252 -2.29 17.45 6.59
CA TYR A 252 -3.51 17.27 7.37
C TYR A 252 -3.32 17.64 8.85
N ASN A 253 -2.28 17.10 9.49
CA ASN A 253 -1.99 17.38 10.90
C ASN A 253 -1.72 18.87 11.15
N LYS A 254 -1.00 19.55 10.23
CA LYS A 254 -0.77 21.00 10.32
C LYS A 254 -2.08 21.79 10.20
N ASP A 255 -2.92 21.45 9.23
CA ASP A 255 -4.19 22.13 9.00
C ASP A 255 -5.13 21.93 10.20
N MET A 256 -5.20 20.72 10.76
CA MET A 256 -6.00 20.44 11.95
C MET A 256 -5.52 21.22 13.15
N GLN A 257 -4.20 21.29 13.43
CA GLN A 257 -3.66 22.08 14.55
C GLN A 257 -4.00 23.58 14.44
N ASN A 258 -4.10 24.11 13.22
CA ASN A 258 -4.44 25.51 13.00
C ASN A 258 -5.94 25.79 13.16
N ARG A 259 -6.82 24.81 12.97
CA ARG A 259 -8.28 24.97 13.20
C ARG A 259 -8.65 25.23 14.66
N TRP A 260 -7.84 24.73 15.61
CA TRP A 260 -8.06 24.93 17.06
C TRP A 260 -7.42 26.20 17.63
N LYS A 261 -6.83 27.05 16.78
CA LYS A 261 -6.21 28.32 17.19
C LYS A 261 -7.04 29.56 16.81
N VAL A 262 -8.27 29.36 16.36
CA VAL A 262 -9.23 30.42 16.02
C VAL A 262 -10.30 30.51 17.09
#